data_AF-A0A917J5W6-F1
#
_entry.id   AF-A0A917J5W6-F1
#
_cell.length_a   1.000
_cell.length_b   1.000
_cell.length_c   1.000
_cell.angle_alpha   90.00
_cell.angle_beta   90.00
_cell.angle_gamma   90.00
#
_symmetry.space_group_name_H-M   'P 1'
#
loop_
_entity.id
_entity.type
_entity.pdbx_description
1 polymer ?
#
loop_
_entity_poly.entity_id
_entity_poly.type
_entity_poly.pdbx_seq_one_letter_code
_entity_poly.pdbx_strand_id
1 'polypeptide(L)'
;MLFLAIASLFAATSCTNNTNKNAEKKDSVAKIVSPFTGKQLDGLFADTLPCADCAGIITVLDLNADSTFTLEQEYTGVKGEHIFYQLGKWSAVDSILTLNEITEGPRQYKIINGDQLSTLDNEGAIITGTKLNYVLHRQPGKFAPKKDIALRGMLTYTPDSAHIKVCGWAKEYAVTFTPGAAAALKTTFQGLKLKTGERVLAEMEGKFILQPGATKESFSVEKFVKLLPGEKCKY
;
A
#
# COMPACT_ATOMS: atom_id res chain seq x y z
N MET A 1 -17.23 58.23 -67.39
CA MET A 1 -18.64 57.90 -67.07
C MET A 1 -18.60 57.20 -65.70
N LEU A 2 -18.61 57.88 -64.56
CA LEU A 2 -19.69 58.69 -63.95
C LEU A 2 -21.01 57.92 -63.85
N PHE A 3 -21.35 57.45 -62.64
CA PHE A 3 -22.60 57.61 -61.86
C PHE A 3 -22.44 56.74 -60.59
N LEU A 4 -22.26 57.31 -59.38
CA LEU A 4 -23.30 57.64 -58.38
C LEU A 4 -24.30 56.49 -58.17
N ALA A 5 -24.77 56.11 -56.98
CA ALA A 5 -24.56 56.40 -55.57
C ALA A 5 -25.56 55.44 -54.86
N ILE A 6 -25.39 55.13 -53.58
CA ILE A 6 -26.48 55.15 -52.59
C ILE A 6 -25.83 54.98 -51.21
N ALA A 7 -26.09 56.00 -50.40
CA ALA A 7 -25.75 56.08 -49.00
C ALA A 7 -26.87 55.46 -48.15
N SER A 8 -26.50 54.86 -47.03
CA SER A 8 -27.39 54.73 -45.88
C SER A 8 -26.59 54.88 -44.60
N LEU A 9 -26.79 56.06 -43.99
CA LEU A 9 -26.41 56.45 -42.65
C LEU A 9 -27.10 55.55 -41.61
N PHE A 10 -26.34 55.03 -40.66
CA PHE A 10 -26.80 54.83 -39.29
C PHE A 10 -25.69 55.30 -38.34
N ALA A 11 -25.98 56.33 -37.56
CA ALA A 11 -25.16 56.79 -36.45
C ALA A 11 -25.90 56.47 -35.15
N ALA A 12 -25.24 55.77 -34.23
CA ALA A 12 -25.48 55.89 -32.80
C ALA A 12 -24.18 55.53 -32.05
N THR A 13 -23.83 56.44 -31.16
CA THR A 13 -22.62 56.54 -30.33
C THR A 13 -22.64 55.59 -29.12
N SER A 14 -21.49 55.04 -28.72
CA SER A 14 -21.02 55.14 -27.33
C SER A 14 -19.55 54.71 -27.21
N CYS A 15 -18.74 55.56 -26.58
CA CYS A 15 -17.34 55.32 -26.23
C CYS A 15 -17.23 54.40 -25.01
N THR A 16 -16.15 53.62 -24.88
CA THR A 16 -15.41 53.48 -23.60
C THR A 16 -14.01 52.93 -23.85
N ASN A 17 -13.02 53.67 -23.35
CA ASN A 17 -11.59 53.33 -23.20
C ASN A 17 -11.38 51.98 -22.49
N ASN A 18 -10.30 51.25 -22.77
CA ASN A 18 -9.01 51.47 -22.08
C ASN A 18 -8.08 50.23 -22.18
N THR A 19 -6.83 50.52 -22.49
CA THR A 19 -5.58 49.85 -22.04
C THR A 19 -5.43 48.34 -22.12
N ASN A 20 -4.57 47.94 -23.08
CA ASN A 20 -3.40 47.08 -22.93
C ASN A 20 -3.21 46.38 -21.57
N LYS A 21 -3.12 45.05 -21.60
CA LYS A 21 -2.26 44.30 -20.68
C LYS A 21 -1.49 43.20 -21.40
N ASN A 22 -0.17 43.24 -21.14
CA ASN A 22 0.86 42.29 -21.50
C ASN A 22 0.47 40.84 -21.20
N ALA A 23 0.85 39.95 -22.12
CA ALA A 23 0.86 38.52 -21.91
C ALA A 23 2.16 38.11 -21.21
N GLU A 24 2.07 37.68 -19.96
CA GLU A 24 3.12 36.89 -19.30
C GLU A 24 2.82 35.40 -19.49
N LYS A 25 3.75 34.71 -20.17
CA LYS A 25 3.78 33.27 -20.35
C LYS A 25 4.17 32.60 -19.02
N LYS A 26 3.19 32.08 -18.27
CA LYS A 26 3.45 31.19 -17.12
C LYS A 26 3.55 29.74 -17.59
N ASP A 27 4.79 29.25 -17.60
CA ASP A 27 5.11 27.82 -17.61
C ASP A 27 4.45 27.17 -16.37
N SER A 28 3.36 26.46 -16.60
CA SER A 28 2.67 25.70 -15.56
C SER A 28 2.94 24.24 -15.85
N VAL A 29 3.95 23.69 -15.16
CA VAL A 29 4.07 22.25 -14.97
C VAL A 29 2.84 21.82 -14.17
N ALA A 30 1.77 21.47 -14.89
CA ALA A 30 0.59 20.87 -14.30
C ALA A 30 1.02 19.54 -13.69
N LYS A 31 1.07 19.49 -12.36
CA LYS A 31 1.17 18.24 -11.60
C LYS A 31 -0.07 17.43 -11.98
N ILE A 32 0.10 16.41 -12.82
CA ILE A 32 -0.99 15.50 -13.20
C ILE A 32 -1.45 14.83 -11.91
N VAL A 33 -2.59 15.26 -11.39
CA VAL A 33 -3.25 14.61 -10.27
C VAL A 33 -3.93 13.39 -10.85
N SER A 34 -3.50 12.20 -10.42
CA SER A 34 -4.15 10.94 -10.78
C SER A 34 -5.66 11.05 -10.50
N PRO A 35 -6.55 10.58 -11.40
CA PRO A 35 -7.99 10.71 -11.22
C PRO A 35 -8.52 9.92 -10.00
N PHE A 36 -7.70 9.05 -9.41
CA PHE A 36 -8.02 8.29 -8.22
C PHE A 36 -7.32 8.90 -7.00
N THR A 37 -8.11 9.44 -6.08
CA THR A 37 -7.58 9.80 -4.75
C THR A 37 -7.39 8.53 -3.92
N GLY A 38 -6.39 8.47 -3.03
CA GLY A 38 -6.13 7.27 -2.24
C GLY A 38 -7.33 6.78 -1.40
N LYS A 39 -8.22 7.70 -1.00
CA LYS A 39 -9.48 7.44 -0.30
C LYS A 39 -10.57 6.75 -1.17
N GLN A 40 -10.32 6.60 -2.47
CA GLN A 40 -11.22 5.89 -3.37
C GLN A 40 -10.70 4.46 -3.67
N LEU A 41 -9.43 4.20 -3.37
CA LEU A 41 -8.78 2.92 -3.63
C LEU A 41 -8.58 2.09 -2.38
N ASP A 42 -8.68 2.66 -1.18
CA ASP A 42 -8.67 1.86 0.04
C ASP A 42 -9.79 0.82 0.05
N GLY A 43 -9.48 -0.34 0.61
CA GLY A 43 -10.34 -1.51 0.67
C GLY A 43 -9.65 -2.79 0.24
N LEU A 44 -10.46 -3.85 0.25
CA LEU A 44 -10.02 -5.22 0.02
C LEU A 44 -10.19 -5.59 -1.45
N PHE A 45 -9.15 -6.14 -2.06
CA PHE A 45 -9.19 -6.71 -3.41
C PHE A 45 -8.73 -8.16 -3.35
N ALA A 46 -9.41 -9.04 -4.08
CA ALA A 46 -9.01 -10.43 -4.14
C ALA A 46 -9.37 -11.07 -5.47
N ASP A 47 -8.58 -12.07 -5.86
CA ASP A 47 -8.88 -13.04 -6.91
C ASP A 47 -7.87 -14.20 -6.84
N THR A 48 -8.03 -15.22 -7.70
CA THR A 48 -7.01 -16.26 -7.91
C THR A 48 -6.18 -15.92 -9.14
N LEU A 49 -4.93 -15.50 -8.92
CA LEU A 49 -4.01 -15.17 -9.99
C LEU A 49 -3.33 -16.41 -10.57
N PRO A 50 -2.90 -16.39 -11.84
CA PRO A 50 -2.22 -17.50 -12.49
C PRO A 50 -0.88 -17.79 -11.84
N CYS A 51 -0.51 -19.06 -11.84
CA CYS A 51 0.74 -19.56 -11.29
C CYS A 51 1.46 -20.39 -12.36
N ALA A 52 2.78 -20.26 -12.45
CA ALA A 52 3.56 -20.94 -13.48
C ALA A 52 3.71 -22.45 -13.19
N ASP A 53 3.85 -22.80 -11.92
CA ASP A 53 4.20 -24.12 -11.42
C ASP A 53 3.25 -24.62 -10.30
N CYS A 54 2.11 -23.96 -10.15
CA CYS A 54 1.06 -24.34 -9.20
C CYS A 54 -0.34 -24.14 -9.80
N ALA A 55 -1.40 -24.53 -9.07
CA ALA A 55 -2.77 -24.44 -9.60
C ALA A 55 -3.28 -23.00 -9.70
N GLY A 56 -2.74 -22.09 -8.87
CA GLY A 56 -3.13 -20.69 -8.80
C GLY A 56 -2.70 -20.07 -7.48
N ILE A 57 -2.71 -18.74 -7.43
CA ILE A 57 -2.34 -17.96 -6.25
C ILE A 57 -3.57 -17.19 -5.77
N ILE A 58 -4.21 -17.66 -4.69
CA ILE A 58 -5.27 -16.88 -4.05
C ILE A 58 -4.60 -15.64 -3.46
N THR A 59 -4.92 -14.48 -4.04
CA THR A 59 -4.29 -13.20 -3.72
C THR A 59 -5.32 -12.31 -3.06
N VAL A 60 -4.99 -11.78 -1.88
CA VAL A 60 -5.82 -10.82 -1.14
C VAL A 60 -4.96 -9.60 -0.82
N LEU A 61 -5.33 -8.45 -1.36
CA LEU A 61 -4.66 -7.18 -1.17
C LEU A 61 -5.58 -6.23 -0.40
N ASP A 62 -5.20 -5.92 0.83
CA ASP A 62 -5.87 -4.95 1.68
C ASP A 62 -5.14 -3.60 1.62
N LEU A 63 -5.77 -2.60 0.99
CA LEU A 63 -5.24 -1.24 0.88
C LEU A 63 -5.85 -0.37 1.98
N ASN A 64 -5.03 0.15 2.88
CA ASN A 64 -5.48 1.01 3.96
C ASN A 64 -5.46 2.48 3.54
N ALA A 65 -6.41 3.27 4.06
CA ALA A 65 -6.59 4.70 3.73
C ALA A 65 -5.35 5.57 4.05
N ASP A 66 -4.47 5.12 4.93
CA ASP A 66 -3.22 5.81 5.28
C ASP A 66 -2.01 5.33 4.45
N SER A 67 -2.28 4.77 3.27
CA SER A 67 -1.28 4.35 2.28
C SER A 67 -0.41 3.16 2.72
N THR A 68 -0.88 2.31 3.63
CA THR A 68 -0.27 1.01 3.93
C THR A 68 -1.06 -0.15 3.36
N PHE A 69 -0.41 -1.28 3.07
CA PHE A 69 -1.11 -2.47 2.60
C PHE A 69 -0.68 -3.73 3.33
N THR A 70 -1.59 -4.71 3.34
CA THR A 70 -1.29 -6.10 3.62
C THR A 70 -1.61 -6.94 2.37
N LEU A 71 -0.65 -7.73 1.91
CA LEU A 71 -0.81 -8.66 0.80
C LEU A 71 -0.70 -10.09 1.35
N GLU A 72 -1.77 -10.86 1.25
CA GLU A 72 -1.80 -12.30 1.51
C GLU A 72 -1.76 -13.05 0.17
N GLN A 73 -0.88 -14.04 0.06
CA GLN A 73 -0.80 -14.93 -1.09
C GLN A 73 -0.76 -16.38 -0.63
N GLU A 74 -1.73 -17.18 -1.08
CA GLU A 74 -1.76 -18.62 -0.89
C GLU A 74 -1.53 -19.33 -2.22
N TYR A 75 -0.43 -20.08 -2.30
CA TYR A 75 -0.09 -20.92 -3.44
C TYR A 75 -0.84 -22.25 -3.33
N THR A 76 -1.71 -22.53 -4.29
CA THR A 76 -2.58 -23.72 -4.29
C THR A 76 -2.06 -24.82 -5.21
N GLY A 77 -2.43 -26.07 -4.94
CA GLY A 77 -1.98 -27.22 -5.74
C GLY A 77 -0.53 -27.64 -5.47
N VAL A 78 0.09 -27.12 -4.42
CA VAL A 78 1.42 -27.52 -3.91
C VAL A 78 1.29 -28.35 -2.64
N LYS A 79 2.35 -29.07 -2.26
CA LYS A 79 2.36 -29.89 -1.05
C LYS A 79 2.52 -29.00 0.20
N GLY A 80 1.58 -29.14 1.13
CA GLY A 80 1.58 -28.38 2.39
C GLY A 80 0.90 -27.02 2.24
N GLU A 81 0.94 -26.23 3.31
CA GLU A 81 0.35 -24.90 3.33
C GLU A 81 1.41 -23.84 2.99
N HIS A 82 1.13 -23.03 1.96
CA HIS A 82 2.03 -22.00 1.43
C HIS A 82 1.33 -20.65 1.39
N ILE A 83 1.07 -20.10 2.58
CA ILE A 83 0.49 -18.76 2.76
C ILE A 83 1.59 -17.79 3.16
N PHE A 84 1.68 -16.65 2.51
CA PHE A 84 2.67 -15.61 2.79
C PHE A 84 2.01 -14.26 2.98
N TYR A 85 2.63 -13.42 3.82
CA TYR A 85 2.20 -12.05 4.05
C TYR A 85 3.31 -11.07 3.71
N GLN A 86 2.96 -10.01 3.01
CA GLN A 86 3.84 -8.87 2.79
C GLN A 86 3.14 -7.59 3.27
N LEU A 87 3.90 -6.76 3.99
CA LEU A 87 3.45 -5.51 4.57
C LEU A 87 4.27 -4.37 3.98
N GLY A 88 3.63 -3.29 3.56
CA GLY A 88 4.34 -2.18 2.95
C GLY A 88 3.51 -0.92 2.82
N LYS A 89 4.03 0.03 2.05
CA LYS A 89 3.28 1.23 1.64
C LYS A 89 2.82 1.10 0.19
N TRP A 90 1.67 1.67 -0.13
CA TRP A 90 1.22 1.76 -1.51
C TRP A 90 1.12 3.22 -1.96
N SER A 91 1.18 3.43 -3.26
CA SER A 91 1.02 4.74 -3.89
C SER A 91 0.32 4.59 -5.23
N ALA A 92 -0.33 5.65 -5.70
CA ALA A 92 -0.99 5.66 -7.00
C ALA A 92 -0.60 6.91 -7.80
N VAL A 93 -0.09 6.72 -9.01
CA VAL A 93 0.30 7.79 -9.96
C VAL A 93 -0.13 7.35 -11.36
N ASP A 94 -0.76 8.24 -12.14
CA ASP A 94 -1.17 7.98 -13.54
C ASP A 94 -1.93 6.65 -13.76
N SER A 95 -2.81 6.32 -12.80
CA SER A 95 -3.60 5.09 -12.75
C SER A 95 -2.76 3.82 -12.59
N ILE A 96 -1.54 3.94 -12.06
CA ILE A 96 -0.69 2.82 -11.67
C ILE A 96 -0.60 2.83 -10.15
N LEU A 97 -1.09 1.74 -9.54
CA LEU A 97 -0.88 1.46 -8.13
C LEU A 97 0.45 0.71 -7.98
N THR A 98 1.31 1.17 -7.08
CA THR A 98 2.61 0.55 -6.78
C THR A 98 2.67 0.14 -5.31
N LEU A 99 3.02 -1.13 -5.07
CA LEU A 99 3.36 -1.67 -3.76
C LEU A 99 4.86 -1.50 -3.50
N ASN A 100 5.19 -0.76 -2.45
CA ASN A 100 6.54 -0.55 -1.99
C ASN A 100 6.89 -1.61 -0.94
N GLU A 101 8.19 -1.79 -0.68
CA GLU A 101 8.70 -2.74 0.33
C GLU A 101 8.34 -4.23 0.13
N ILE A 102 7.72 -4.62 -0.99
CA ILE A 102 7.54 -6.04 -1.35
C ILE A 102 8.87 -6.68 -1.76
N THR A 103 9.04 -7.95 -1.39
CA THR A 103 10.18 -8.81 -1.74
C THR A 103 9.87 -9.74 -2.90
N GLU A 104 8.61 -10.08 -3.11
CA GLU A 104 8.17 -11.04 -4.13
C GLU A 104 6.77 -10.72 -4.66
N GLY A 105 6.41 -11.31 -5.80
CA GLY A 105 5.11 -11.09 -6.43
C GLY A 105 5.00 -9.75 -7.19
N PRO A 106 3.80 -9.44 -7.70
CA PRO A 106 3.60 -8.27 -8.54
C PRO A 106 3.72 -6.96 -7.75
N ARG A 107 4.58 -6.07 -8.26
CA ARG A 107 4.84 -4.75 -7.68
C ARG A 107 3.81 -3.70 -8.08
N GLN A 108 3.24 -3.83 -9.27
CA GLN A 108 2.42 -2.79 -9.85
C GLN A 108 1.12 -3.35 -10.44
N TYR A 109 0.09 -2.52 -10.36
CA TYR A 109 -1.23 -2.80 -10.89
C TYR A 109 -1.73 -1.59 -11.68
N LYS A 110 -2.35 -1.84 -12.84
CA LYS A 110 -3.17 -0.84 -13.51
C LYS A 110 -4.50 -0.72 -12.75
N ILE A 111 -4.82 0.50 -12.34
CA ILE A 111 -6.15 0.84 -11.85
C ILE A 111 -7.07 0.92 -13.07
N ILE A 112 -7.98 -0.04 -13.20
CA ILE A 112 -8.98 -0.08 -14.28
C ILE A 112 -10.15 0.83 -13.93
N ASN A 113 -10.63 0.71 -12.69
CA ASN A 113 -11.65 1.54 -12.08
C ASN A 113 -11.52 1.44 -10.54
N GLY A 114 -12.51 1.94 -9.79
CA GLY A 114 -12.52 1.87 -8.33
C GLY A 114 -12.59 0.45 -7.75
N ASP A 115 -12.95 -0.56 -8.55
CA ASP A 115 -13.23 -1.92 -8.09
C ASP A 115 -12.33 -2.99 -8.72
N GLN A 116 -11.42 -2.61 -9.63
CA GLN A 116 -10.59 -3.55 -10.39
C GLN A 116 -9.16 -3.07 -10.55
N LEU A 117 -8.22 -3.95 -10.18
CA LEU A 117 -6.78 -3.75 -10.32
C LEU A 117 -6.20 -4.85 -11.22
N SER A 118 -5.66 -4.49 -12.38
CA SER A 118 -5.02 -5.45 -13.28
C SER A 118 -3.52 -5.52 -13.01
N THR A 119 -3.02 -6.72 -12.73
CA THR A 119 -1.60 -6.97 -12.51
C THR A 119 -0.79 -6.59 -13.75
N LEU A 120 0.30 -5.85 -13.56
CA LEU A 120 1.25 -5.51 -14.63
C LEU A 120 2.39 -6.52 -14.68
N ASP A 121 3.03 -6.64 -15.83
CA ASP A 121 4.29 -7.38 -15.96
C ASP A 121 5.46 -6.62 -15.29
N ASN A 122 6.65 -7.21 -15.36
CA ASN A 122 7.85 -6.65 -14.72
C ASN A 122 8.31 -5.34 -15.37
N GLU A 123 7.88 -5.08 -16.60
CA GLU A 123 8.13 -3.87 -17.36
C GLU A 123 7.06 -2.78 -17.12
N GLY A 124 6.03 -3.09 -16.33
CA GLY A 124 4.92 -2.18 -16.03
C GLY A 124 3.87 -2.09 -17.13
N ALA A 125 3.82 -3.05 -18.04
CA ALA A 125 2.83 -3.12 -19.12
C ALA A 125 1.67 -4.06 -18.76
N ILE A 126 0.52 -3.82 -19.41
CA ILE A 126 -0.66 -4.67 -19.24
C ILE A 126 -0.38 -6.03 -19.91
N ILE A 127 -0.62 -7.09 -19.16
CA ILE A 127 -0.49 -8.46 -19.67
C ILE A 127 -1.61 -8.69 -20.70
N THR A 128 -1.22 -8.95 -21.95
CA THR A 128 -2.14 -9.20 -23.07
C THR A 128 -1.82 -10.52 -23.78
N GLY A 129 -2.70 -10.96 -24.68
CA GLY A 129 -2.46 -12.19 -25.47
C GLY A 129 -2.67 -13.50 -24.70
N THR A 130 -3.28 -13.45 -23.52
CA THR A 130 -3.56 -14.61 -22.66
C THR A 130 -5.05 -14.69 -22.31
N LYS A 131 -5.54 -15.91 -22.04
CA LYS A 131 -6.90 -16.16 -21.53
C LYS A 131 -6.97 -16.18 -20.01
N LEU A 132 -5.83 -16.03 -19.34
CA LEU A 132 -5.70 -16.10 -17.90
C LEU A 132 -6.15 -14.78 -17.25
N ASN A 133 -6.74 -14.85 -16.06
CA ASN A 133 -7.23 -13.68 -15.33
C ASN A 133 -6.12 -13.05 -14.48
N TYR A 134 -5.71 -11.83 -14.78
CA TYR A 134 -4.73 -11.09 -13.97
C TYR A 134 -5.34 -9.94 -13.16
N VAL A 135 -6.66 -9.91 -12.99
CA VAL A 135 -7.40 -8.83 -12.35
C VAL A 135 -7.79 -9.22 -10.92
N LEU A 136 -7.48 -8.35 -9.96
CA LEU A 136 -8.03 -8.39 -8.61
C LEU A 136 -9.32 -7.58 -8.56
N HIS A 137 -10.34 -8.15 -7.91
CA HIS A 137 -11.66 -7.53 -7.78
C HIS A 137 -11.90 -7.07 -6.34
N ARG A 138 -12.50 -5.89 -6.18
CA ARG A 138 -12.90 -5.38 -4.86
C ARG A 138 -13.86 -6.36 -4.20
N GLN A 139 -13.59 -6.65 -2.94
CA GLN A 139 -14.39 -7.54 -2.10
C GLN A 139 -15.17 -6.73 -1.06
N PRO A 140 -16.40 -7.14 -0.72
CA PRO A 140 -17.09 -6.61 0.45
C PRO A 140 -16.43 -7.13 1.74
N GLY A 141 -16.41 -6.30 2.78
CA GLY A 141 -15.97 -6.70 4.11
C GLY A 141 -14.63 -6.12 4.53
N LYS A 142 -14.00 -6.77 5.51
CA LYS A 142 -12.69 -6.38 6.06
C LYS A 142 -11.73 -7.53 5.90
N PHE A 143 -10.46 -7.19 5.77
CA PHE A 143 -9.40 -8.19 5.73
C PHE A 143 -9.41 -9.05 7.01
N ALA A 144 -9.30 -10.37 6.81
CA ALA A 144 -9.21 -11.37 7.85
C ALA A 144 -8.09 -12.35 7.46
N PRO A 145 -6.93 -12.30 8.12
CA PRO A 145 -5.81 -13.19 7.79
C PRO A 145 -6.19 -14.66 7.98
N LYS A 146 -5.78 -15.53 7.04
CA LYS A 146 -5.94 -16.98 7.19
C LYS A 146 -5.06 -17.58 8.29
N LYS A 147 -3.93 -16.96 8.60
CA LYS A 147 -3.02 -17.36 9.68
C LYS A 147 -2.33 -16.15 10.32
N ASP A 148 -1.47 -16.43 11.29
CA ASP A 148 -0.64 -15.41 11.93
C ASP A 148 0.27 -14.72 10.91
N ILE A 149 0.27 -13.39 10.93
CA ILE A 149 1.04 -12.54 10.03
C ILE A 149 2.50 -12.54 10.47
N ALA A 150 3.40 -12.87 9.53
CA ALA A 150 4.82 -12.69 9.71
C ALA A 150 5.17 -11.20 9.72
N LEU A 151 5.66 -10.72 10.85
CA LEU A 151 5.99 -9.33 11.11
C LEU A 151 7.50 -9.17 11.31
N ARG A 152 8.10 -8.27 10.53
CA ARG A 152 9.49 -7.84 10.69
C ARG A 152 9.51 -6.37 11.12
N GLY A 153 10.21 -6.06 12.21
CA GLY A 153 10.23 -4.69 12.75
C GLY A 153 11.28 -4.46 13.83
N MET A 154 11.53 -3.19 14.13
CA MET A 154 12.44 -2.81 15.22
C MET A 154 11.69 -2.90 16.54
N LEU A 155 12.00 -3.91 17.34
CA LEU A 155 11.45 -4.14 18.67
C LEU A 155 12.21 -3.32 19.72
N THR A 156 11.45 -2.67 20.60
CA THR A 156 11.92 -2.11 21.87
C THR A 156 11.20 -2.85 22.97
N TYR A 157 11.94 -3.52 23.86
CA TYR A 157 11.39 -4.40 24.89
C TYR A 157 11.87 -3.99 26.28
N THR A 158 10.92 -3.88 27.21
CA THR A 158 11.14 -3.66 28.65
C THR A 158 10.31 -4.62 29.48
N PRO A 159 10.56 -4.75 30.80
CA PRO A 159 9.73 -5.58 31.67
C PRO A 159 8.23 -5.21 31.66
N ASP A 160 7.92 -3.92 31.46
CA ASP A 160 6.56 -3.38 31.61
C ASP A 160 5.85 -3.14 30.26
N SER A 161 6.63 -2.95 29.18
CA SER A 161 6.07 -2.64 27.86
C SER A 161 6.96 -3.11 26.71
N ALA A 162 6.32 -3.33 25.56
CA ALA A 162 6.99 -3.64 24.33
C ALA A 162 6.35 -2.89 23.16
N HIS A 163 7.18 -2.39 22.26
CA HIS A 163 6.75 -1.69 21.06
C HIS A 163 7.52 -2.18 19.85
N ILE A 164 6.87 -2.27 18.70
CA ILE A 164 7.52 -2.63 17.44
C ILE A 164 7.24 -1.61 16.36
N LYS A 165 8.31 -1.09 15.75
CA LYS A 165 8.22 -0.25 14.55
C LYS A 165 8.39 -1.12 13.30
N VAL A 166 7.27 -1.42 12.63
CA VAL A 166 7.18 -2.35 11.49
C VAL A 166 8.01 -1.86 10.32
N CYS A 167 8.83 -2.73 9.73
CA CYS A 167 9.71 -2.35 8.62
C CYS A 167 8.93 -1.87 7.39
N GLY A 168 7.85 -2.56 7.02
CA GLY A 168 7.10 -2.28 5.80
C GLY A 168 6.51 -0.88 5.72
N TRP A 169 6.06 -0.31 6.84
CA TRP A 169 5.37 0.99 6.81
C TRP A 169 5.80 1.98 7.90
N ALA A 170 6.82 1.65 8.69
CA ALA A 170 7.40 2.52 9.71
C ALA A 170 6.43 2.99 10.83
N LYS A 171 5.28 2.34 11.00
CA LYS A 171 4.35 2.61 12.11
C LYS A 171 4.72 1.77 13.31
N GLU A 172 4.41 2.31 14.48
CA GLU A 172 4.73 1.71 15.77
C GLU A 172 3.47 1.17 16.44
N TYR A 173 3.56 -0.05 16.96
CA TYR A 173 2.48 -0.75 17.63
C TYR A 173 2.93 -1.14 19.04
N ALA A 174 2.01 -1.07 20.00
CA ALA A 174 2.17 -1.79 21.26
C ALA A 174 2.13 -3.30 20.97
N VAL A 175 2.94 -4.06 21.69
CA VAL A 175 3.09 -5.50 21.48
C VAL A 175 2.74 -6.25 22.76
N THR A 176 1.91 -7.27 22.63
CA THR A 176 1.67 -8.27 23.67
C THR A 176 2.22 -9.61 23.22
N PHE A 177 2.52 -10.50 24.17
CA PHE A 177 3.08 -11.81 23.86
C PHE A 177 2.26 -12.89 24.56
N THR A 178 2.02 -14.01 23.87
CA THR A 178 1.62 -15.23 24.55
C THR A 178 2.71 -15.67 25.55
N PRO A 179 2.38 -16.47 26.59
CA PRO A 179 3.38 -16.94 27.54
C PRO A 179 4.58 -17.65 26.89
N GLY A 180 4.31 -18.46 25.84
CA GLY A 180 5.34 -19.15 25.07
C GLY A 180 6.26 -18.19 24.31
N ALA A 181 5.68 -17.23 23.58
CA ALA A 181 6.47 -16.22 22.87
C ALA A 181 7.28 -15.33 23.82
N ALA A 182 6.71 -14.95 24.97
CA ALA A 182 7.38 -14.16 25.99
C ALA A 182 8.61 -14.88 26.57
N ALA A 183 8.47 -16.17 26.89
CA ALA A 183 9.57 -16.99 27.40
C ALA A 183 10.70 -17.15 26.37
N ALA A 184 10.35 -17.40 25.10
CA ALA A 184 11.32 -17.52 24.01
C ALA A 184 12.07 -16.20 23.74
N LEU A 185 11.34 -15.08 23.75
CA LEU A 185 11.92 -13.74 23.62
C LEU A 185 12.90 -13.45 24.76
N LYS A 186 12.48 -13.66 26.01
CA LYS A 186 13.30 -13.43 27.20
C LYS A 186 14.60 -14.24 27.16
N THR A 187 14.51 -15.51 26.81
CA THR A 187 15.67 -16.41 26.67
C THR A 187 16.64 -15.88 25.62
N THR A 188 16.12 -15.44 24.47
CA THR A 188 16.94 -14.91 23.37
C THR A 188 17.60 -13.58 23.73
N PHE A 189 16.87 -12.66 24.37
CA PHE A 189 17.41 -11.39 24.88
C PHE A 189 18.58 -11.61 25.86
N GLN A 190 18.44 -12.57 26.77
CA GLN A 190 19.48 -12.94 27.74
C GLN A 190 20.70 -13.55 27.04
N GLY A 191 20.49 -14.49 26.11
CA GLY A 191 21.57 -15.14 25.37
C GLY A 191 22.38 -14.17 24.52
N LEU A 192 21.71 -13.17 23.93
CA LEU A 192 22.35 -12.10 23.14
C LEU A 192 22.90 -10.96 23.98
N LYS A 193 22.69 -10.98 25.31
CA LYS A 193 23.11 -9.92 26.26
C LYS A 193 22.63 -8.52 25.85
N LEU A 194 21.43 -8.45 25.26
CA LEU A 194 20.81 -7.18 24.86
C LEU A 194 20.36 -6.40 26.08
N LYS A 195 20.46 -5.07 26.01
CA LYS A 195 20.02 -4.19 27.10
C LYS A 195 18.51 -3.96 27.03
N THR A 196 17.88 -3.84 28.18
CA THR A 196 16.48 -3.37 28.28
C THR A 196 16.32 -2.04 27.55
N GLY A 197 15.29 -1.93 26.72
CA GLY A 197 15.02 -0.73 25.90
C GLY A 197 15.93 -0.57 24.68
N GLU A 198 16.87 -1.50 24.44
CA GLU A 198 17.64 -1.51 23.20
C GLU A 198 16.75 -1.85 22.01
N ARG A 199 16.96 -1.15 20.90
CA ARG A 199 16.25 -1.41 19.64
C ARG A 199 16.95 -2.52 18.89
N VAL A 200 16.26 -3.63 18.72
CA VAL A 200 16.75 -4.79 17.98
C VAL A 200 15.76 -5.15 16.88
N LEU A 201 16.26 -5.54 15.72
CA LEU A 201 15.38 -6.05 14.68
C LEU A 201 14.84 -7.42 15.11
N ALA A 202 13.54 -7.60 14.98
CA ALA A 202 12.85 -8.83 15.34
C ALA A 202 12.00 -9.35 14.18
N GLU A 203 11.90 -10.68 14.11
CA GLU A 203 10.91 -11.39 13.31
C GLU A 203 10.00 -12.19 14.25
N MET A 204 8.70 -12.11 14.01
CA MET A 204 7.65 -12.70 14.84
C MET A 204 6.41 -12.98 14.00
N GLU A 205 5.53 -13.84 14.49
CA GLU A 205 4.24 -14.17 13.87
C GLU A 205 3.13 -13.83 14.87
N GLY A 206 2.05 -13.21 14.38
CA GLY A 206 0.96 -12.80 15.25
C GLY A 206 -0.20 -12.08 14.55
N LYS A 207 -1.00 -11.36 15.33
CA LYS A 207 -2.25 -10.73 14.85
C LYS A 207 -2.32 -9.26 15.24
N PHE A 208 -2.76 -8.42 14.32
CA PHE A 208 -3.22 -7.07 14.67
C PHE A 208 -4.57 -7.18 15.39
N ILE A 209 -4.67 -6.57 16.55
CA ILE A 209 -5.86 -6.60 17.40
C ILE A 209 -6.21 -5.18 17.86
N LEU A 210 -7.48 -4.83 17.73
CA LEU A 210 -8.04 -3.64 18.37
C LEU A 210 -8.67 -4.07 19.70
N GLN A 211 -7.99 -3.75 20.80
CA GLN A 211 -8.50 -4.09 22.14
C GLN A 211 -9.79 -3.32 22.44
N PRO A 212 -10.73 -3.87 23.23
CA PRO A 212 -11.93 -3.16 23.64
C PRO A 212 -11.59 -1.80 24.29
N GLY A 213 -12.16 -0.71 23.76
CA GLY A 213 -11.92 0.65 24.24
C GLY A 213 -10.62 1.30 23.75
N ALA A 214 -9.76 0.58 23.00
CA ALA A 214 -8.58 1.17 22.38
C ALA A 214 -8.95 1.93 21.09
N THR A 215 -8.25 3.02 20.83
CA THR A 215 -8.37 3.80 19.59
C THR A 215 -7.30 3.45 18.56
N LYS A 216 -6.32 2.62 18.94
CA LYS A 216 -5.23 2.17 18.09
C LYS A 216 -5.07 0.66 18.22
N GLU A 217 -4.74 0.01 17.12
CA GLU A 217 -4.40 -1.40 17.09
C GLU A 217 -3.09 -1.68 17.83
N SER A 218 -2.99 -2.89 18.35
CA SER A 218 -1.79 -3.49 18.91
C SER A 218 -1.47 -4.79 18.17
N PHE A 219 -0.29 -5.33 18.38
CA PHE A 219 0.12 -6.61 17.79
C PHE A 219 0.27 -7.67 18.87
N SER A 220 -0.53 -8.74 18.81
CA SER A 220 -0.38 -9.91 19.66
C SER A 220 0.58 -10.89 19.00
N VAL A 221 1.72 -11.13 19.64
CA VAL A 221 2.71 -12.10 19.20
C VAL A 221 2.32 -13.47 19.69
N GLU A 222 1.91 -14.31 18.76
CA GLU A 222 1.58 -15.71 19.00
C GLU A 222 2.85 -16.57 19.00
N LYS A 223 3.81 -16.24 18.13
CA LYS A 223 5.09 -16.94 18.01
C LYS A 223 6.24 -15.96 17.79
N PHE A 224 7.27 -16.08 18.63
CA PHE A 224 8.55 -15.41 18.44
C PHE A 224 9.43 -16.24 17.47
N VAL A 225 10.06 -15.58 16.49
CA VAL A 225 10.92 -16.27 15.51
C VAL A 225 12.39 -16.04 15.83
N LYS A 226 12.88 -14.79 15.78
CA LYS A 226 14.29 -14.47 16.06
C LYS A 226 14.53 -12.98 16.32
N LEU A 227 15.70 -12.68 16.87
CA LEU A 227 16.29 -11.34 16.93
C LEU A 227 17.52 -11.27 16.05
N LEU A 228 17.74 -10.11 15.43
CA LEU A 228 18.82 -9.83 14.50
C LEU A 228 19.57 -8.57 14.96
N PRO A 229 20.49 -8.67 15.94
CA PRO A 229 21.28 -7.53 16.40
C PRO A 229 22.12 -6.91 15.29
N GLY A 230 22.21 -5.57 15.28
CA GLY A 230 22.98 -4.82 14.27
C GLY A 230 22.26 -4.59 12.94
N GLU A 231 21.22 -5.37 12.64
CA GLU A 231 20.37 -5.12 11.46
C GLU A 231 19.36 -3.99 11.71
N LYS A 232 18.92 -3.36 10.61
CA LYS A 232 17.94 -2.27 10.62
C LYS A 232 16.90 -2.47 9.54
N CYS A 233 15.69 -1.96 9.77
CA CYS A 233 14.73 -1.77 8.69
C CYS A 233 15.26 -0.72 7.69
N LYS A 234 14.95 -0.92 6.41
CA LYS A 234 14.94 0.13 5.39
C LYS A 234 13.48 0.61 5.31
N TYR A 235 13.24 1.90 5.50
CA TYR A 235 11.90 2.49 5.64
C TYR A 235 11.54 3.41 4.48
#